data_AF-A0AAW2VNP4-F1
#
_entry.id   AF-A0AAW2VNP4-F1
#
_cell.length_a   1.000
_cell.length_b   1.000
_cell.length_c   1.000
_cell.angle_alpha   90.00
_cell.angle_beta   90.00
_cell.angle_gamma   90.00
#
_symmetry.space_group_name_H-M   'P 1'
#
loop_
_entity.id
_entity.type
_entity.pdbx_description
1 polymer ?
#
loop_
_entity_poly.entity_id
_entity_poly.type
_entity_poly.pdbx_seq_one_letter_code
_entity_poly.pdbx_strand_id
1 'polypeptide(L)'
;MYEMKEVVASLLELPLEIKQRNVDAIAGSGYRVPGLINPIHEGLGLYDIASSQAVDAFCAQLDATPLQRDTITRYTKAVHELIMDMGRKIGEGLGLRDVPFENWPCQFRMNYYPFMPETIGSDGLRMHTDNGFLTIVQDDELFGGLEVMRKSGPKEAMVEALPELVAPENPRLFVSFRFEDFRKNRFYKHMNAGEALDLFRVES
;
A
#
# COMPACT_ATOMS: atom_id res chain seq x y z
N MET A 1 -0.39 -0.16 -17.86
CA MET A 1 -0.53 -0.99 -16.64
C MET A 1 -0.28 -2.47 -16.93
N TYR A 2 -0.94 -3.08 -17.94
CA TYR A 2 -0.71 -4.48 -18.31
C TYR A 2 0.74 -4.78 -18.73
N GLU A 3 1.32 -3.97 -19.62
CA GLU A 3 2.72 -4.11 -20.06
C GLU A 3 3.71 -4.17 -18.89
N MET A 4 3.51 -3.34 -17.87
CA MET A 4 4.41 -3.32 -16.71
C MET A 4 4.28 -4.60 -15.87
N LYS A 5 3.08 -5.17 -15.76
CA LYS A 5 2.88 -6.46 -15.07
C LYS A 5 3.65 -7.58 -15.78
N GLU A 6 3.62 -7.63 -17.11
CA GLU A 6 4.39 -8.59 -17.90
C GLU A 6 5.90 -8.39 -17.72
N VAL A 7 6.37 -7.14 -17.73
CA VAL A 7 7.78 -6.82 -17.46
C VAL A 7 8.17 -7.31 -16.08
N VAL A 8 7.40 -6.96 -15.03
CA VAL A 8 7.67 -7.40 -13.66
C VAL A 8 7.75 -8.92 -13.56
N ALA A 9 6.78 -9.64 -14.13
CA ALA A 9 6.79 -11.10 -14.15
C ALA A 9 8.07 -11.65 -14.82
N SER A 10 8.42 -11.13 -16.00
CA SER A 10 9.63 -11.57 -16.72
C SER A 10 10.94 -11.28 -15.97
N LEU A 11 11.00 -10.18 -15.20
CA LEU A 11 12.18 -9.84 -14.41
C LEU A 11 12.33 -10.74 -13.18
N LEU A 12 11.23 -11.15 -12.57
CA LEU A 12 11.22 -12.06 -11.42
C LEU A 12 11.53 -13.51 -11.81
N GLU A 13 11.27 -13.89 -13.07
CA GLU A 13 11.66 -15.18 -13.65
C GLU A 13 13.14 -15.27 -14.04
N LEU A 14 13.90 -14.17 -13.99
CA LEU A 14 15.32 -14.18 -14.30
C LEU A 14 16.10 -15.13 -13.38
N PRO A 15 17.22 -15.71 -13.85
CA PRO A 15 18.14 -16.46 -13.00
C PRO A 15 18.54 -15.69 -11.75
N LEU A 16 18.73 -16.42 -10.64
CA LEU A 16 19.07 -15.83 -9.35
C LEU A 16 20.31 -14.94 -9.42
N GLU A 17 21.31 -15.35 -10.21
CA GLU A 17 22.58 -14.64 -10.39
C GLU A 17 22.41 -13.29 -11.08
N ILE A 18 21.35 -13.12 -11.88
CA ILE A 18 21.00 -11.84 -12.51
C ILE A 18 20.24 -10.98 -11.49
N LYS A 19 19.23 -11.55 -10.81
CA LYS A 19 18.47 -10.83 -9.78
C LYS A 19 19.36 -10.29 -8.66
N GLN A 20 20.37 -11.05 -8.24
CA GLN A 20 21.36 -10.63 -7.23
C GLN A 20 22.24 -9.45 -7.65
N ARG A 21 22.27 -9.06 -8.93
CA ARG A 21 22.94 -7.83 -9.39
C ARG A 21 22.15 -6.58 -9.03
N ASN A 22 20.87 -6.70 -8.72
CA ASN A 22 20.06 -5.61 -8.17
C ASN A 22 20.45 -5.38 -6.70
N VAL A 23 21.52 -4.62 -6.50
CA VAL A 23 22.08 -4.32 -5.18
C VAL A 23 21.35 -3.16 -4.50
N ASP A 24 21.49 -3.09 -3.17
CA ASP A 24 20.95 -2.02 -2.35
C ASP A 24 21.56 -0.66 -2.73
N ALA A 25 20.75 0.25 -3.28
CA ALA A 25 21.09 1.67 -3.40
C ALA A 25 20.98 2.37 -2.03
N ILE A 26 19.97 1.97 -1.25
CA ILE A 26 19.83 2.18 0.19
C ILE A 26 19.53 0.83 0.87
N ALA A 27 19.72 0.74 2.18
CA ALA A 27 19.53 -0.51 2.93
C ALA A 27 18.15 -1.15 2.65
N GLY A 28 18.16 -2.38 2.13
CA GLY A 28 16.98 -3.18 1.83
C GLY A 28 16.18 -2.75 0.60
N SER A 29 16.79 -2.01 -0.35
CA SER A 29 16.14 -1.52 -1.56
C SER A 29 16.42 -2.30 -2.84
N GLY A 30 17.40 -3.18 -2.86
CA GLY A 30 17.68 -4.06 -4.00
C GLY A 30 16.86 -5.34 -3.93
N TYR A 31 17.44 -6.41 -4.49
CA TYR A 31 16.82 -7.73 -4.52
C TYR A 31 16.58 -8.29 -3.12
N ARG A 32 15.36 -8.74 -2.90
CA ARG A 32 14.87 -9.35 -1.66
C ARG A 32 14.73 -10.84 -1.88
N VAL A 33 15.59 -11.59 -1.20
CA VAL A 33 15.51 -13.05 -1.13
C VAL A 33 14.51 -13.45 -0.04
N PRO A 34 13.74 -14.53 -0.25
CA PRO A 34 12.98 -15.16 0.82
C PRO A 34 13.86 -15.48 2.03
N GLY A 35 13.36 -15.18 3.23
CA GLY A 35 14.13 -15.32 4.45
C GLY A 35 13.29 -15.79 5.63
N LEU A 36 13.91 -15.90 6.81
CA LEU A 36 13.24 -16.41 8.01
C LEU A 36 12.00 -15.60 8.43
N ILE A 37 11.99 -14.29 8.15
CA ILE A 37 10.89 -13.39 8.54
C ILE A 37 9.76 -13.42 7.50
N ASN A 38 10.09 -13.43 6.22
CA ASN A 38 9.15 -13.47 5.12
C ASN A 38 9.58 -14.62 4.17
N PRO A 39 9.14 -15.86 4.44
CA PRO A 39 9.66 -17.06 3.76
C PRO A 39 9.16 -17.24 2.34
N ILE A 40 8.14 -16.49 1.95
CA ILE A 40 7.53 -16.49 0.62
C ILE A 40 7.51 -15.08 0.02
N HIS A 41 8.46 -14.23 0.37
CA HIS A 41 8.60 -12.90 -0.24
C HIS A 41 9.87 -12.85 -1.06
N GLU A 42 9.70 -12.63 -2.34
CA GLU A 42 10.77 -12.25 -3.25
C GLU A 42 10.47 -10.85 -3.80
N GLY A 43 11.50 -10.07 -4.11
CA GLY A 43 11.27 -8.80 -4.77
C GLY A 43 12.49 -8.16 -5.37
N LEU A 44 12.25 -7.21 -6.28
CA LEU A 44 13.25 -6.32 -6.84
C LEU A 44 12.93 -4.90 -6.40
N GLY A 45 13.95 -4.06 -6.30
CA GLY A 45 13.71 -2.67 -5.96
C GLY A 45 14.60 -1.69 -6.70
N LEU A 46 14.03 -0.51 -6.86
CA LEU A 46 14.56 0.60 -7.62
C LEU A 46 14.46 1.85 -6.75
N TYR A 47 15.60 2.52 -6.58
CA TYR A 47 15.70 3.76 -5.83
C TYR A 47 16.76 4.64 -6.51
N ASP A 48 16.49 5.87 -6.92
CA ASP A 48 15.25 6.67 -6.85
C ASP A 48 14.55 6.71 -8.22
N ILE A 49 13.24 6.49 -8.29
CA ILE A 49 12.50 6.50 -9.57
C ILE A 49 12.44 7.85 -10.26
N ALA A 50 12.69 8.95 -9.54
CA ALA A 50 12.80 10.28 -10.12
C ALA A 50 14.09 10.45 -10.94
N SER A 51 15.11 9.60 -10.71
CA SER A 51 16.41 9.67 -11.36
C SER A 51 16.46 8.76 -12.58
N SER A 52 16.56 9.35 -13.77
CA SER A 52 16.76 8.58 -15.02
C SER A 52 18.01 7.70 -14.95
N GLN A 53 19.10 8.19 -14.34
CA GLN A 53 20.32 7.43 -14.16
C GLN A 53 20.10 6.19 -13.27
N ALA A 54 19.28 6.30 -12.22
CA ALA A 54 18.97 5.16 -11.36
C ALA A 54 18.09 4.14 -12.09
N VAL A 55 17.11 4.60 -12.87
CA VAL A 55 16.28 3.73 -13.74
C VAL A 55 17.14 2.98 -14.75
N ASP A 56 18.07 3.67 -15.41
CA ASP A 56 19.00 3.08 -16.38
C ASP A 56 19.92 2.05 -15.73
N ALA A 57 20.47 2.36 -14.55
CA ALA A 57 21.32 1.47 -13.78
C ALA A 57 20.58 0.20 -13.35
N PHE A 58 19.34 0.32 -12.85
CA PHE A 58 18.49 -0.81 -12.51
C PHE A 58 18.23 -1.71 -13.72
N CYS A 59 17.87 -1.11 -14.86
CA CYS A 59 17.64 -1.85 -16.09
C CYS A 59 18.91 -2.54 -16.61
N ALA A 60 20.08 -1.93 -16.41
CA ALA A 60 21.37 -2.53 -16.77
C ALA A 60 21.74 -3.70 -15.86
N GLN A 61 21.50 -3.59 -14.54
CA GLN A 61 21.74 -4.68 -13.59
C GLN A 61 20.96 -5.95 -13.95
N LEU A 62 19.73 -5.80 -14.46
CA LEU A 62 18.83 -6.89 -14.78
C LEU A 62 18.84 -7.31 -16.26
N ASP A 63 19.81 -6.82 -17.05
CA ASP A 63 19.91 -7.11 -18.48
C ASP A 63 18.58 -6.83 -19.25
N ALA A 64 17.83 -5.81 -18.82
CA ALA A 64 16.51 -5.52 -19.39
C ALA A 64 16.60 -5.18 -20.89
N THR A 65 15.72 -5.75 -21.68
CA THR A 65 15.61 -5.45 -23.12
C THR A 65 15.26 -3.98 -23.36
N PRO A 66 15.49 -3.43 -24.57
CA PRO A 66 15.08 -2.06 -24.89
C PRO A 66 13.58 -1.81 -24.67
N LEU A 67 12.73 -2.80 -24.95
CA LEU A 67 11.29 -2.72 -24.72
C LEU A 67 10.96 -2.69 -23.21
N GLN A 68 11.58 -3.56 -22.41
CA GLN A 68 11.41 -3.54 -20.95
C GLN A 68 11.86 -2.21 -20.36
N ARG A 69 13.01 -1.67 -20.80
CA ARG A 69 13.51 -0.34 -20.39
C ARG A 69 12.52 0.77 -20.67
N ASP A 70 11.98 0.82 -21.89
CA ASP A 70 11.00 1.82 -22.27
C ASP A 70 9.73 1.73 -21.40
N THR A 71 9.21 0.51 -21.18
CA THR A 71 8.05 0.27 -20.31
C THR A 71 8.32 0.70 -18.87
N ILE A 72 9.47 0.32 -18.29
CA ILE A 72 9.85 0.71 -16.92
C ILE A 72 9.94 2.23 -16.82
N THR A 73 10.62 2.88 -17.76
CA THR A 73 10.81 4.34 -17.79
C THR A 73 9.49 5.09 -17.88
N ARG A 74 8.59 4.67 -18.78
CA ARG A 74 7.25 5.27 -18.89
C ARG A 74 6.44 5.07 -17.62
N TYR A 75 6.49 3.87 -17.04
CA TYR A 75 5.73 3.54 -15.84
C TYR A 75 6.23 4.31 -14.61
N THR A 76 7.53 4.32 -14.34
CA THR A 76 8.11 5.03 -13.19
C THR A 76 7.88 6.53 -13.29
N LYS A 77 8.00 7.12 -14.49
CA LYS A 77 7.65 8.52 -14.73
C LYS A 77 6.19 8.81 -14.40
N ALA A 78 5.25 8.01 -14.91
CA ALA A 78 3.83 8.20 -14.66
C ALA A 78 3.46 8.05 -13.18
N VAL A 79 4.05 7.06 -12.49
CA VAL A 79 3.83 6.87 -11.04
C VAL A 79 4.44 8.01 -10.23
N HIS A 80 5.63 8.49 -10.59
CA HIS A 80 6.24 9.63 -9.94
C HIS A 80 5.38 10.89 -10.10
N GLU A 81 4.91 11.20 -11.31
CA GLU A 81 3.99 12.31 -11.57
C GLU A 81 2.70 12.21 -10.74
N LEU A 82 2.14 11.00 -10.62
CA LEU A 82 0.96 10.73 -9.79
C LEU A 82 1.23 10.94 -8.30
N ILE A 83 2.36 10.45 -7.77
CA ILE A 83 2.75 10.65 -6.37
C ILE A 83 2.88 12.15 -6.05
N MET A 84 3.52 12.91 -6.95
CA MET A 84 3.68 14.36 -6.77
C MET A 84 2.34 15.09 -6.80
N ASP A 85 1.45 14.71 -7.70
CA ASP A 85 0.10 15.27 -7.78
C ASP A 85 -0.72 14.97 -6.52
N MET A 86 -0.67 13.74 -6.00
CA MET A 86 -1.31 13.38 -4.73
C MET A 86 -0.70 14.14 -3.55
N GLY A 87 0.63 14.27 -3.50
CA GLY A 87 1.34 15.03 -2.47
C GLY A 87 0.87 16.49 -2.43
N ARG A 88 0.83 17.17 -3.59
CA ARG A 88 0.32 18.55 -3.68
C ARG A 88 -1.12 18.67 -3.22
N LYS A 89 -2.01 17.78 -3.65
CA LYS A 89 -3.42 17.77 -3.21
C LYS A 89 -3.56 17.55 -1.69
N ILE A 90 -2.75 16.67 -1.10
CA ILE A 90 -2.69 16.47 0.36
C ILE A 90 -2.23 17.76 1.04
N GLY A 91 -1.17 18.40 0.53
CA GLY A 91 -0.67 19.68 1.06
C GLY A 91 -1.73 20.78 1.02
N GLU A 92 -2.37 20.97 -0.13
CA GLU A 92 -3.46 21.94 -0.31
C GLU A 92 -4.63 21.69 0.66
N GLY A 93 -5.05 20.42 0.81
CA GLY A 93 -6.10 20.03 1.75
C GLY A 93 -5.77 20.30 3.22
N LEU A 94 -4.49 20.36 3.56
CA LEU A 94 -3.98 20.72 4.89
C LEU A 94 -3.65 22.22 5.03
N GLY A 95 -3.90 23.04 4.00
CA GLY A 95 -3.55 24.46 3.98
C GLY A 95 -2.05 24.73 3.87
N LEU A 96 -1.25 23.71 3.54
CA LEU A 96 0.18 23.84 3.30
C LEU A 96 0.41 24.29 1.86
N ARG A 97 1.12 25.41 1.69
CA ARG A 97 1.57 25.90 0.39
C ARG A 97 3.08 25.67 0.27
N ASP A 98 3.54 25.40 -0.94
CA ASP A 98 4.97 25.34 -1.30
C ASP A 98 5.78 24.21 -0.62
N VAL A 99 5.15 23.06 -0.34
CA VAL A 99 5.89 21.87 0.10
C VAL A 99 6.68 21.30 -1.09
N PRO A 100 8.01 21.15 -1.01
CA PRO A 100 8.84 20.75 -2.14
C PRO A 100 8.86 19.22 -2.31
N PHE A 101 7.69 18.63 -2.55
CA PHE A 101 7.54 17.18 -2.74
C PHE A 101 8.41 16.64 -3.88
N GLU A 102 8.68 17.45 -4.90
CA GLU A 102 9.48 17.09 -6.07
C GLU A 102 10.94 16.72 -5.73
N ASN A 103 11.44 17.14 -4.56
CA ASN A 103 12.78 16.81 -4.09
C ASN A 103 12.82 15.53 -3.23
N TRP A 104 11.67 14.89 -2.99
CA TRP A 104 11.58 13.73 -2.10
C TRP A 104 11.87 12.46 -2.88
N PRO A 105 12.76 11.59 -2.37
CA PRO A 105 13.11 10.37 -3.06
C PRO A 105 11.93 9.39 -3.06
N CYS A 106 11.78 8.66 -4.16
CA CYS A 106 10.70 7.69 -4.32
C CYS A 106 11.28 6.29 -4.55
N GLN A 107 10.92 5.36 -3.67
CA GLN A 107 11.26 3.94 -3.81
C GLN A 107 10.18 3.22 -4.61
N PHE A 108 10.60 2.39 -5.56
CA PHE A 108 9.72 1.45 -6.26
C PHE A 108 10.10 0.01 -5.94
N ARG A 109 9.09 -0.82 -5.66
CA ARG A 109 9.27 -2.24 -5.34
C ARG A 109 8.37 -3.11 -6.20
N MET A 110 8.95 -4.19 -6.71
CA MET A 110 8.26 -5.28 -7.38
C MET A 110 8.24 -6.44 -6.39
N ASN A 111 7.06 -6.84 -5.91
CA ASN A 111 6.93 -7.91 -4.91
C ASN A 111 6.29 -9.14 -5.54
N TYR A 112 6.82 -10.31 -5.21
CA TYR A 112 6.34 -11.60 -5.65
C TYR A 112 6.17 -12.52 -4.44
N TYR A 113 5.05 -13.24 -4.43
CA TYR A 113 4.68 -14.14 -3.35
C TYR A 113 4.38 -15.54 -3.93
N PRO A 114 5.38 -16.43 -4.03
CA PRO A 114 5.21 -17.77 -4.58
C PRO A 114 4.46 -18.68 -3.58
N PHE A 115 3.15 -18.48 -3.46
CA PHE A 115 2.30 -19.34 -2.64
C PHE A 115 2.25 -20.76 -3.22
N MET A 116 2.59 -21.73 -2.38
CA MET A 116 2.40 -23.17 -2.57
C MET A 116 1.22 -23.67 -1.72
N PRO A 117 0.61 -24.83 -2.03
CA PRO A 117 -0.51 -25.38 -1.25
C PRO A 117 -0.29 -25.40 0.27
N GLU A 118 0.94 -25.66 0.71
CA GLU A 118 1.32 -25.74 2.13
C GLU A 118 1.41 -24.35 2.80
N THR A 119 1.53 -23.29 2.01
CA THR A 119 1.66 -21.90 2.47
C THR A 119 0.34 -21.12 2.37
N ILE A 120 -0.71 -21.72 1.82
CA ILE A 120 -2.04 -21.11 1.78
C ILE A 120 -2.52 -20.89 3.22
N GLY A 121 -2.95 -19.67 3.51
CA GLY A 121 -3.37 -19.25 4.86
C GLY A 121 -2.23 -18.73 5.74
N SER A 122 -0.98 -18.70 5.25
CA SER A 122 0.11 -17.99 5.91
C SER A 122 0.25 -16.55 5.39
N ASP A 123 0.88 -15.70 6.20
CA ASP A 123 1.12 -14.30 5.81
C ASP A 123 2.26 -14.23 4.79
N GLY A 124 1.98 -13.68 3.59
CA GLY A 124 2.99 -13.43 2.57
C GLY A 124 4.03 -12.37 2.96
N LEU A 125 3.60 -11.42 3.78
CA LEU A 125 4.42 -10.36 4.33
C LEU A 125 3.94 -10.04 5.75
N ARG A 126 4.88 -9.92 6.69
CA ARG A 126 4.53 -9.55 8.06
C ARG A 126 3.81 -8.19 8.11
N MET A 127 2.80 -8.10 8.97
CA MET A 127 2.11 -6.86 9.29
C MET A 127 3.09 -5.72 9.67
N HIS A 128 2.98 -4.60 8.99
CA HIS A 128 3.83 -3.41 9.17
C HIS A 128 3.10 -2.13 8.75
N THR A 129 3.75 -0.99 8.94
CA THR A 129 3.43 0.29 8.30
C THR A 129 4.59 0.70 7.41
N ASP A 130 4.30 1.41 6.33
CA ASP A 130 5.36 1.96 5.48
C ASP A 130 6.16 3.04 6.24
N ASN A 131 7.45 3.12 5.95
CA ASN A 131 8.33 4.15 6.52
C ASN A 131 8.24 5.49 5.77
N GLY A 132 7.71 5.47 4.54
CA GLY A 132 7.57 6.63 3.67
C GLY A 132 6.33 7.45 3.98
N PHE A 133 6.16 8.57 3.25
CA PHE A 133 5.02 9.47 3.41
C PHE A 133 3.72 8.91 2.80
N LEU A 134 3.81 8.40 1.58
CA LEU A 134 2.69 7.88 0.80
C LEU A 134 3.17 6.71 -0.07
N THR A 135 2.32 5.70 -0.23
CA THR A 135 2.55 4.54 -1.09
C THR A 135 1.40 4.37 -2.06
N ILE A 136 1.71 4.16 -3.34
CA ILE A 136 0.75 3.74 -4.36
C ILE A 136 1.01 2.27 -4.67
N VAL A 137 -0.03 1.44 -4.58
CA VAL A 137 0.06 0.00 -4.81
C VAL A 137 -0.79 -0.36 -6.03
N GLN A 138 -0.17 -1.02 -7.01
CA GLN A 138 -0.87 -1.74 -8.07
C GLN A 138 -0.88 -3.22 -7.70
N ASP A 139 -2.05 -3.75 -7.35
CA ASP A 139 -2.20 -5.15 -6.91
C ASP A 139 -2.41 -6.11 -8.10
N ASP A 140 -2.26 -7.40 -7.83
CA ASP A 140 -2.68 -8.47 -8.75
C ASP A 140 -4.21 -8.49 -8.84
N GLU A 141 -4.73 -8.65 -10.06
CA GLU A 141 -6.18 -8.65 -10.31
C GLU A 141 -6.80 -10.04 -10.12
N LEU A 142 -5.99 -11.09 -10.15
CA LEU A 142 -6.42 -12.48 -10.00
C LEU A 142 -6.30 -12.95 -8.56
N PHE A 143 -5.26 -12.51 -7.84
CA PHE A 143 -4.96 -12.95 -6.48
C PHE A 143 -4.85 -11.77 -5.51
N GLY A 144 -5.97 -11.40 -4.91
CA GLY A 144 -5.99 -10.37 -3.85
C GLY A 144 -5.40 -10.90 -2.55
N GLY A 145 -4.37 -10.23 -2.03
CA GLY A 145 -3.72 -10.59 -0.76
C GLY A 145 -3.44 -9.40 0.17
N LEU A 146 -3.72 -8.17 -0.26
CA LEU A 146 -3.49 -6.99 0.56
C LEU A 146 -4.58 -6.84 1.64
N GLU A 147 -4.16 -7.03 2.90
CA GLU A 147 -5.01 -6.75 4.06
C GLU A 147 -4.54 -5.49 4.80
N VAL A 148 -5.49 -4.62 5.15
CA VAL A 148 -5.20 -3.40 5.92
C VAL A 148 -5.84 -3.51 7.30
N MET A 149 -5.00 -3.49 8.33
CA MET A 149 -5.47 -3.36 9.70
C MET A 149 -6.07 -1.97 9.90
N ARG A 150 -7.40 -1.91 9.93
CA ARG A 150 -8.09 -0.71 10.38
C ARG A 150 -7.81 -0.55 11.87
N LYS A 151 -7.14 0.54 12.25
CA LYS A 151 -7.24 1.00 13.64
C LYS A 151 -8.72 1.24 13.87
N SER A 152 -9.32 0.35 14.65
CA SER A 152 -10.68 0.50 15.14
C SER A 152 -10.89 1.93 15.62
N GLY A 153 -12.13 2.43 15.50
CA GLY A 153 -12.56 3.67 16.13
C GLY A 153 -12.09 3.75 17.60
N PRO A 154 -12.09 4.96 18.19
CA PRO A 154 -11.39 5.25 19.43
C PRO A 154 -11.47 4.10 20.44
N LYS A 155 -10.31 3.54 20.78
CA LYS A 155 -10.24 2.39 21.71
C LYS A 155 -10.70 2.77 23.12
N GLU A 156 -10.52 4.04 23.48
CA GLU A 156 -10.80 4.58 24.81
C GLU A 156 -11.78 5.76 24.81
N ALA A 157 -12.01 6.40 23.66
CA ALA A 157 -12.96 7.50 23.53
C ALA A 157 -14.31 7.00 22.99
N MET A 158 -15.35 7.79 23.18
CA MET A 158 -16.67 7.50 22.63
C MET A 158 -16.64 7.70 21.11
N VAL A 159 -17.28 6.78 20.38
CA VAL A 159 -17.65 6.96 18.98
C VAL A 159 -18.88 7.85 18.98
N GLU A 160 -18.76 9.04 18.42
CA GLU A 160 -19.85 9.99 18.29
C GLU A 160 -19.79 10.76 16.97
N ALA A 161 -20.94 11.26 16.52
CA ALA A 161 -20.99 12.17 15.39
C ALA A 161 -20.32 13.50 15.76
N LEU A 162 -19.44 13.98 14.88
CA LEU A 162 -18.81 15.30 15.03
C LEU A 162 -19.88 16.40 15.12
N PRO A 163 -19.77 17.35 16.07
CA PRO A 163 -20.76 18.42 16.24
C PRO A 163 -21.03 19.21 14.96
N GLU A 164 -20.02 19.40 14.10
CA GLU A 164 -20.09 20.11 12.83
C GLU A 164 -20.98 19.40 11.79
N LEU A 165 -21.25 18.11 11.98
CA LEU A 165 -22.08 17.29 11.08
C LEU A 165 -23.52 17.12 11.59
N VAL A 166 -23.84 17.64 12.78
CA VAL A 166 -25.18 17.58 13.37
C VAL A 166 -25.87 18.93 13.18
N ALA A 167 -26.92 18.95 12.35
CA ALA A 167 -27.71 20.14 12.03
C ALA A 167 -29.21 19.83 12.13
N PRO A 168 -30.11 20.84 12.20
CA PRO A 168 -31.56 20.60 12.19
C PRO A 168 -32.02 19.79 10.97
N GLU A 169 -31.38 19.98 9.81
CA GLU A 169 -31.67 19.28 8.56
C GLU A 169 -30.99 17.90 8.49
N ASN A 170 -30.04 17.62 9.38
CA ASN A 170 -29.32 16.35 9.50
C ASN A 170 -29.13 15.99 10.98
N PRO A 171 -30.21 15.57 11.67
CA PRO A 171 -30.16 15.34 13.11
C PRO A 171 -29.30 14.13 13.47
N ARG A 172 -28.86 14.08 14.72
CA ARG A 172 -28.07 12.97 15.24
C ARG A 172 -28.87 11.67 15.16
N LEU A 173 -28.35 10.69 14.43
CA LEU A 173 -29.01 9.39 14.22
C LEU A 173 -28.61 8.35 15.27
N PHE A 174 -27.44 8.49 15.88
CA PHE A 174 -26.89 7.53 16.85
C PHE A 174 -26.41 8.22 18.12
N VAL A 175 -26.65 7.59 19.28
CA VAL A 175 -26.06 8.00 20.56
C VAL A 175 -24.56 7.73 20.54
N SER A 176 -23.80 8.40 21.42
CA SER A 176 -22.39 8.08 21.59
C SER A 176 -22.22 6.67 22.18
N PHE A 177 -21.31 5.86 21.65
CA PHE A 177 -21.05 4.50 22.16
C PHE A 177 -19.56 4.15 22.20
N ARG A 178 -19.16 3.16 23.00
CA ARG A 178 -17.78 2.66 22.96
C ARG A 178 -17.60 1.73 21.76
N PHE A 179 -16.50 1.90 21.03
CA PHE A 179 -16.21 1.03 19.89
C PHE A 179 -16.12 -0.45 20.28
N GLU A 180 -15.65 -0.76 21.50
CA GLU A 180 -15.58 -2.13 22.00
C GLU A 180 -16.96 -2.79 22.15
N ASP A 181 -17.98 -2.03 22.56
CA ASP A 181 -19.34 -2.54 22.72
C ASP A 181 -19.96 -2.85 21.36
N PHE A 182 -19.74 -1.97 20.37
CA PHE A 182 -20.10 -2.23 18.98
C PHE A 182 -19.41 -3.50 18.45
N ARG A 183 -18.10 -3.67 18.70
CA ARG A 183 -17.34 -4.86 18.29
C ARG A 183 -17.85 -6.13 18.96
N LYS A 184 -18.16 -6.09 20.26
CA LYS A 184 -18.76 -7.21 21.00
C LYS A 184 -20.11 -7.62 20.42
N ASN A 185 -20.96 -6.65 20.07
CA ASN A 185 -22.25 -6.94 19.45
C ASN A 185 -22.09 -7.60 18.08
N ARG A 186 -21.19 -7.10 17.23
CA ARG A 186 -20.91 -7.75 15.93
C ARG A 186 -20.39 -9.18 16.09
N PHE A 187 -19.43 -9.39 17.00
CA PHE A 187 -18.75 -10.68 17.15
C PHE A 187 -19.60 -11.73 17.89
N TYR A 188 -20.10 -11.40 19.09
CA TYR A 188 -20.81 -12.36 19.93
C TYR A 188 -22.31 -12.51 19.59
N LYS A 189 -22.92 -11.51 18.92
CA LYS A 189 -24.32 -11.58 18.48
C LYS A 189 -24.47 -11.81 16.98
N HIS A 190 -23.36 -12.03 16.26
CA HIS A 190 -23.34 -12.29 14.82
C HIS A 190 -24.04 -11.21 13.96
N MET A 191 -24.02 -9.95 14.41
CA MET A 191 -24.61 -8.80 13.72
C MET A 191 -23.64 -8.23 12.69
N ASN A 192 -23.79 -8.60 11.42
CA ASN A 192 -22.74 -8.42 10.41
C ASN A 192 -23.06 -7.38 9.33
N ALA A 193 -24.30 -6.90 9.21
CA ALA A 193 -24.77 -6.10 8.09
C ALA A 193 -25.37 -4.72 8.48
N GLY A 194 -25.32 -4.34 9.77
CA GLY A 194 -25.73 -3.01 10.24
C GLY A 194 -26.50 -3.03 11.57
N GLU A 195 -27.01 -4.19 11.96
CA GLU A 195 -27.87 -4.42 13.12
C GLU A 195 -27.19 -4.02 14.44
N ALA A 196 -25.86 -4.10 14.48
CA ALA A 196 -25.07 -3.67 15.64
C ALA A 196 -25.07 -2.14 15.82
N LEU A 197 -25.25 -1.35 14.74
CA LEU A 197 -25.38 0.12 14.83
C LEU A 197 -26.78 0.52 15.30
N ASP A 198 -27.81 -0.24 14.94
CA ASP A 198 -29.19 0.05 15.34
C ASP A 198 -29.39 -0.01 16.86
N LEU A 199 -28.56 -0.79 17.57
CA LEU A 199 -28.51 -0.82 19.04
C LEU A 199 -28.10 0.53 19.66
N PHE A 200 -27.54 1.44 18.86
CA PHE A 200 -27.10 2.76 19.29
C PHE A 200 -27.89 3.87 18.60
N ARG A 201 -29.01 3.57 17.94
CA ARG A 201 -29.85 4.59 17.32
C ARG A 201 -30.48 5.47 18.39
N VAL A 202 -30.62 6.78 18.12
CA VAL A 202 -31.37 7.67 19.02
C VAL A 202 -32.84 7.22 19.01
N GLU A 203 -33.40 6.98 20.20
CA GLU A 203 -34.83 6.67 20.33
C GLU A 203 -35.66 7.84 19.79
N SER A 204 -36.63 7.52 18.94
CA SER A 204 -37.55 8.49 18.34
C SER A 204 -38.72 8.80 19.26
#